data_AF-A0A1G6UDE1-F1
#
_entry.id   AF-A0A1G6UDE1-F1
#
_cell.length_a   1.000
_cell.length_b   1.000
_cell.length_c   1.000
_cell.angle_alpha   90.00
_cell.angle_beta   90.00
_cell.angle_gamma   90.00
#
_symmetry.space_group_name_H-M   'P 1'
#
loop_
_entity.id
_entity.type
_entity.pdbx_description
1 polymer ?
#
loop_
_entity_poly.entity_id
_entity_poly.type
_entity_poly.pdbx_seq_one_letter_code
_entity_poly.pdbx_strand_id
1 'polypeptide(L)'
;MPRKLTVTVLKDEKPFLNGTFDVADQDYPVIVNLLREVDMTHGQAASMLSGYMHAGDVGKVTDEMGKLAMLAVVYMLEAGETDIEIPLETGAAAPNA
;
A
#
# COMPACT_ATOMS: atom_id res chain seq x y z
N MET A 1 0.78 15.46 -13.95
CA MET A 1 -0.53 14.81 -13.67
C MET A 1 -0.28 13.95 -12.47
N PRO A 2 -1.12 14.00 -11.42
CA PRO A 2 -0.87 13.22 -10.21
C PRO A 2 -0.68 11.76 -10.58
N ARG A 3 0.36 11.14 -10.02
CA ARG A 3 0.62 9.72 -10.22
C ARG A 3 -0.38 8.96 -9.37
N LYS A 4 -1.02 7.96 -9.96
CA LYS A 4 -2.13 7.25 -9.36
C LYS A 4 -1.83 5.77 -9.29
N LEU A 5 -2.10 5.18 -8.13
CA LEU A 5 -2.08 3.74 -7.90
C LEU A 5 -3.48 3.27 -7.53
N THR A 6 -4.02 2.33 -8.28
CA THR A 6 -5.22 1.58 -7.91
C THR A 6 -4.80 0.30 -7.19
N VAL A 7 -5.41 0.03 -6.04
CA VAL A 7 -5.14 -1.15 -5.24
C VAL A 7 -6.43 -1.92 -5.03
N THR A 8 -6.44 -3.19 -5.40
CA THR A 8 -7.52 -4.13 -5.11
C THR A 8 -7.01 -5.20 -4.16
N VAL A 9 -7.56 -5.25 -2.96
CA VAL A 9 -7.30 -6.34 -2.01
C VAL A 9 -8.29 -7.46 -2.29
N LEU A 10 -7.79 -8.65 -2.57
CA LEU A 10 -8.59 -9.85 -2.82
C LEU A 10 -8.70 -10.69 -1.55
N LYS A 11 -9.89 -11.18 -1.22
CA LYS A 11 -10.11 -12.18 -0.17
C LYS A 11 -10.84 -13.36 -0.80
N ASP A 12 -10.29 -14.57 -0.67
CA ASP A 12 -10.82 -15.77 -1.32
C ASP A 12 -11.02 -15.59 -2.84
N GLU A 13 -10.02 -15.01 -3.52
CA GLU A 13 -10.02 -14.67 -4.96
C GLU A 13 -11.10 -13.66 -5.40
N LYS A 14 -11.77 -12.99 -4.44
CA LYS A 14 -12.80 -11.99 -4.72
C LYS A 14 -12.37 -10.59 -4.25
N PRO A 15 -12.69 -9.52 -4.99
CA PRO A 15 -12.45 -8.16 -4.52
C PRO A 15 -13.10 -7.92 -3.16
N PHE A 16 -12.29 -7.54 -2.19
CA PHE A 16 -12.70 -7.24 -0.82
C PHE A 16 -12.62 -5.75 -0.53
N LEU A 17 -11.48 -5.11 -0.82
CA LEU A 17 -11.29 -3.67 -0.67
C LEU A 17 -10.73 -3.08 -1.97
N ASN A 18 -11.18 -1.89 -2.33
CA ASN A 18 -10.67 -1.14 -3.47
C ASN A 18 -10.26 0.25 -3.03
N GLY A 19 -9.06 0.67 -3.40
CA GLY A 19 -8.47 1.95 -3.05
C GLY A 19 -7.84 2.61 -4.26
N THR A 20 -7.91 3.93 -4.29
CA THR A 20 -7.11 4.76 -5.19
C THR A 20 -6.24 5.66 -4.33
N PHE A 21 -4.95 5.68 -4.64
CA PHE A 21 -3.99 6.56 -4.00
C PHE A 21 -3.42 7.51 -5.04
N ASP A 22 -3.56 8.81 -4.77
CA ASP A 22 -3.00 9.86 -5.59
C ASP A 22 -1.75 10.42 -4.91
N VAL A 23 -0.65 10.49 -5.65
CA VAL A 23 0.59 11.13 -5.23
C VAL A 23 0.75 12.43 -5.99
N ALA A 24 0.82 13.53 -5.25
CA ALA A 24 1.09 14.83 -5.85
C ALA A 24 2.51 14.84 -6.45
N ASP A 25 2.65 15.46 -7.63
CA ASP A 25 3.92 15.52 -8.36
C ASP A 25 5.06 16.18 -7.55
N GLN A 26 4.71 17.08 -6.63
CA GLN A 26 5.66 17.75 -5.73
C GLN A 26 6.18 16.85 -4.60
N ASP A 27 5.36 15.89 -4.13
CA ASP A 27 5.71 15.02 -3.00
C ASP A 27 6.46 13.78 -3.46
N TYR A 28 6.19 13.31 -4.68
CA TYR A 28 6.82 12.14 -5.29
C TYR A 28 8.35 12.11 -5.18
N PRO A 29 9.12 13.13 -5.62
CA PRO A 29 10.59 13.07 -5.57
C PRO A 29 11.14 13.03 -4.15
N VAL A 30 10.42 13.58 -3.16
CA VAL A 30 10.82 13.54 -1.75
C VAL A 30 10.73 12.10 -1.23
N ILE A 31 9.63 11.42 -1.55
CA ILE A 31 9.39 10.04 -1.09
C ILE A 31 10.30 9.06 -1.84
N VAL A 32 10.55 9.26 -3.13
CA VAL A 32 11.52 8.45 -3.90
C VAL A 32 12.93 8.52 -3.28
N ASN A 33 13.37 9.70 -2.86
CA ASN A 33 14.67 9.83 -2.19
C ASN A 33 14.69 9.09 -0.85
N LEU A 34 13.60 9.14 -0.08
CA LEU A 34 13.49 8.40 1.18
C LEU A 34 13.52 6.88 0.96
N LEU A 35 12.91 6.36 -0.12
CA LEU A 35 12.96 4.94 -0.47
C LEU A 35 14.38 4.43 -0.77
N ARG A 36 15.33 5.30 -1.14
CA ARG A 36 16.74 4.89 -1.35
C ARG A 36 17.46 4.58 -0.04
N GLU A 37 16.95 5.10 1.07
CA GLU A 37 17.52 4.91 2.41
C GLU A 37 16.83 3.77 3.18
N VAL A 38 15.73 3.24 2.63
CA VAL A 38 14.91 2.19 3.26
C VAL A 38 14.87 0.97 2.36
N ASP A 39 15.36 -0.16 2.85
CA ASP A 39 15.20 -1.44 2.16
C ASP A 39 13.75 -1.92 2.30
N MET A 40 13.00 -1.90 1.19
CA MET A 40 11.60 -2.30 1.12
C MET A 40 11.41 -3.26 -0.04
N THR A 41 10.74 -4.37 0.24
CA THR A 41 10.33 -5.35 -0.78
C THR A 41 8.90 -5.10 -1.24
N HIS A 42 8.58 -5.55 -2.44
CA HIS A 42 7.22 -5.52 -2.98
C HIS A 42 6.20 -6.17 -2.03
N GLY A 43 6.52 -7.33 -1.44
CA GLY A 43 5.62 -8.01 -0.49
C GLY A 43 5.33 -7.20 0.77
N GLN A 44 6.31 -6.44 1.27
CA GLN A 44 6.13 -5.54 2.41
C GLN A 44 5.29 -4.31 2.03
N ALA A 45 5.55 -3.72 0.86
CA ALA A 45 4.74 -2.61 0.34
C ALA A 45 3.27 -3.02 0.18
N ALA A 46 3.02 -4.18 -0.42
CA ALA A 46 1.68 -4.75 -0.57
C ALA A 46 1.01 -5.00 0.79
N SER A 47 1.73 -5.61 1.73
CA SER A 47 1.22 -5.87 3.09
C SER A 47 0.85 -4.56 3.82
N MET A 48 1.65 -3.51 3.67
CA MET A 48 1.38 -2.20 4.25
C MET A 48 0.14 -1.54 3.64
N LEU A 49 -0.03 -1.61 2.31
CA LEU A 49 -1.23 -1.09 1.62
C LEU A 49 -2.49 -1.84 2.05
N SER A 50 -2.45 -3.18 2.07
CA SER A 50 -3.57 -3.99 2.52
C SER A 50 -3.93 -3.71 3.98
N GLY A 51 -2.92 -3.62 4.86
CA GLY A 51 -3.11 -3.28 6.27
C GLY A 51 -3.72 -1.88 6.47
N TYR A 52 -3.22 -0.89 5.73
CA TYR A 52 -3.77 0.47 5.74
C TYR A 52 -5.24 0.51 5.29
N MET A 53 -5.55 -0.15 4.17
CA MET A 53 -6.92 -0.21 3.64
C MET A 53 -7.87 -0.92 4.61
N HIS A 54 -7.43 -2.02 5.21
CA HIS A 54 -8.23 -2.73 6.21
C HIS A 54 -8.43 -1.91 7.49
N ALA A 55 -7.40 -1.17 7.95
CA ALA A 55 -7.52 -0.30 9.11
C ALA A 55 -8.58 0.80 8.90
N GLY A 56 -8.70 1.34 7.69
CA GLY A 56 -9.74 2.32 7.34
C GLY A 56 -11.15 1.75 7.25
N ASP A 57 -11.27 0.45 6.97
CA ASP A 57 -12.55 -0.26 7.00
C ASP A 57 -13.00 -0.53 8.45
N VAL A 58 -12.05 -0.83 9.35
CA VAL A 58 -12.34 -1.13 10.77
C VAL A 58 -12.50 0.15 11.62
N GLY A 59 -11.86 1.26 11.26
CA GLY A 59 -11.89 2.49 12.08
C GLY A 59 -11.25 3.72 11.44
N LYS A 60 -11.02 4.75 12.26
CA LYS A 60 -10.40 6.00 11.79
C LYS A 60 -8.91 5.80 11.59
N VAL A 61 -8.45 6.10 10.37
CA VAL A 61 -7.04 6.17 10.04
C VAL A 61 -6.50 7.56 10.37
N THR A 62 -5.32 7.64 10.98
CA THR A 62 -4.67 8.91 11.27
C THR A 62 -3.87 9.40 10.07
N ASP A 63 -3.59 10.69 10.01
CA ASP A 63 -2.75 11.28 8.96
C ASP A 63 -1.35 10.65 8.91
N GLU A 64 -0.81 10.20 10.05
CA GLU A 64 0.49 9.52 10.15
C GLU A 64 0.47 8.15 9.48
N MET A 65 -0.61 7.38 9.65
CA MET A 65 -0.81 6.12 8.93
C MET A 65 -0.93 6.36 7.42
N GLY A 66 -1.57 7.46 6.99
CA GLY A 66 -1.63 7.87 5.59
C GLY A 66 -0.25 8.15 4.98
N LYS A 67 0.63 8.80 5.74
CA LYS A 67 2.02 9.06 5.32
C LYS A 67 2.82 7.76 5.17
N LEU A 68 2.63 6.79 6.06
CA LEU A 68 3.27 5.48 5.94
C LEU A 68 2.78 4.73 4.70
N ALA A 69 1.47 4.72 4.44
CA ALA A 69 0.93 4.12 3.23
C ALA A 69 1.51 4.76 1.95
N MET A 70 1.74 6.09 1.97
CA MET A 70 2.32 6.81 0.83
C MET A 70 3.71 6.30 0.43
N LEU A 71 4.51 5.79 1.38
CA LEU A 71 5.79 5.13 1.05
C LEU A 71 5.59 3.90 0.18
N ALA A 72 4.64 3.03 0.54
CA ALA A 72 4.33 1.86 -0.29
C ALA A 72 3.74 2.25 -1.64
N VAL A 73 2.88 3.27 -1.68
CA VAL A 73 2.29 3.76 -2.95
C VAL A 73 3.41 4.18 -3.91
N VAL A 74 4.35 5.00 -3.45
CA VAL A 74 5.45 5.48 -4.28
C VAL A 74 6.39 4.35 -4.68
N TYR A 75 6.62 3.37 -3.80
CA TYR A 75 7.40 2.18 -4.13
C TYR A 75 6.79 1.42 -5.31
N MET A 76 5.48 1.13 -5.28
CA MET A 76 4.80 0.43 -6.38
C MET A 76 4.85 1.24 -7.68
N LEU A 77 4.64 2.56 -7.59
CA LEU A 77 4.73 3.45 -8.75
C LEU A 77 6.15 3.49 -9.35
N GLU A 78 7.21 3.49 -8.54
CA GLU A 78 8.61 3.40 -9.02
C GLU A 78 8.92 2.04 -9.64
N ALA A 79 8.26 0.97 -9.19
CA ALA A 79 8.30 -0.34 -9.84
C ALA A 79 7.54 -0.37 -11.19
N GLY A 80 6.84 0.71 -11.55
CA GLY A 80 6.08 0.85 -12.79
C GLY A 80 4.64 0.37 -12.71
N GLU A 81 4.15 0.09 -11.50
CA GLU A 81 2.80 -0.42 -11.27
C GLU A 81 1.79 0.74 -11.13
N THR A 82 0.67 0.65 -11.84
CA THR A 82 -0.45 1.60 -11.73
C THR A 82 -1.70 0.96 -11.16
N ASP A 83 -1.80 -0.36 -11.25
CA ASP A 83 -2.94 -1.16 -10.80
C ASP A 83 -2.41 -2.48 -10.25
N ILE A 84 -2.75 -2.78 -9.00
CA ILE A 84 -2.21 -3.95 -8.30
C ILE A 84 -3.33 -4.73 -7.61
N GLU A 85 -3.17 -6.05 -7.59
CA GLU A 85 -4.02 -6.96 -6.84
C GLU A 85 -3.21 -7.59 -5.70
N ILE A 86 -3.70 -7.43 -4.47
CA ILE A 86 -3.05 -7.93 -3.26
C ILE A 86 -3.89 -9.06 -2.69
N PRO A 87 -3.45 -10.32 -2.75
CA PRO A 87 -4.15 -11.41 -2.08
C PRO A 87 -4.02 -11.24 -0.56
N LEU A 88 -5.16 -11.12 0.11
CA LEU A 88 -5.26 -11.23 1.55
C LEU A 88 -5.20 -12.72 1.90
N GLU A 89 -3.99 -13.20 2.17
CA GLU A 89 -3.79 -14.49 2.82
C GLU A 89 -4.43 -14.41 4.21
N THR A 90 -5.67 -14.89 4.38
CA THR A 90 -6.23 -15.16 5.70
C THR A 90 -5.51 -16.39 6.25
N GLY A 91 -4.32 -16.19 6.81
CA GLY A 91 -3.56 -17.25 7.45
C GLY A 91 -4.35 -17.85 8.61
N ALA A 92 -4.92 -19.04 8.42
CA ALA A 92 -4.88 -20.04 9.46
C ALA A 92 -3.40 -20.42 9.64
N ALA A 93 -2.88 -20.28 10.87
CA ALA A 93 -1.52 -20.53 11.36
C ALA A 93 -0.51 -19.37 11.15
N ALA A 94 0.22 -18.87 12.16
CA ALA A 94 0.49 -19.36 13.51
C ALA A 94 0.52 -18.18 14.52
N PRO A 95 0.12 -18.39 15.79
CA PRO A 95 0.47 -17.45 16.85
C PRO A 95 1.98 -17.36 16.94
N ASN A 96 2.50 -16.14 17.11
CA ASN A 96 3.91 -15.86 17.37
C ASN A 96 4.52 -16.92 18.29
N ALA A 97 5.58 -17.59 17.80
CA ALA A 97 6.44 -18.45 18.59
C ALA A 97 7.15 -17.67 19.69
#